data_AF-A0A920MUY4-F1
#
_entry.id   AF-A0A920MUY4-F1
#
_cell.length_a   1.000
_cell.length_b   1.000
_cell.length_c   1.000
_cell.angle_alpha   90.00
_cell.angle_beta   90.00
_cell.angle_gamma   90.00
#
_symmetry.space_group_name_H-M   'P 1'
#
loop_
_entity.id
_entity.type
_entity.pdbx_description
1 polymer ?
#
loop_
_entity_poly.entity_id
_entity_poly.type
_entity_poly.pdbx_seq_one_letter_code
_entity_poly.pdbx_strand_id
1 'polypeptide(L)'
;MTSQAVEALQKIHIEVEKVINGMNPSDWELQSLCEGWRVQEVFAHMSSNMKEAINPTPPPETPQEPMKAEEAMEALVAPRRDWTRKSYLTSTKNISTTGLDGSGLARRTDSLHGGSIADLGTYPMHMMANAFALTILSFLY
;
A
#
# COMPACT_ATOMS: atom_id res chain seq x y z
N MET A 1 0.71 13.29 11.01
CA MET A 1 -0.39 12.81 10.15
C MET A 1 -1.64 13.57 10.54
N THR A 2 -2.57 13.84 9.62
CA THR A 2 -3.84 14.46 10.01
C THR A 2 -4.80 13.38 10.51
N SER A 3 -5.65 13.71 11.49
CA SER A 3 -6.69 12.78 11.98
C SER A 3 -7.65 12.38 10.86
N GLN A 4 -7.90 13.30 9.92
CA GLN A 4 -8.72 13.08 8.73
C GLN A 4 -8.14 12.01 7.80
N ALA A 5 -6.81 11.97 7.59
CA ALA A 5 -6.17 10.97 6.74
C ALA A 5 -6.25 9.56 7.35
N VAL A 6 -6.13 9.45 8.69
CA VAL A 6 -6.29 8.17 9.39
C VAL A 6 -7.73 7.66 9.29
N GLU A 7 -8.71 8.54 9.53
CA GLU A 7 -10.13 8.21 9.39
C GLU A 7 -10.48 7.80 7.95
N ALA A 8 -9.93 8.51 6.96
CA ALA A 8 -10.11 8.17 5.55
C ALA A 8 -9.55 6.79 5.24
N LEU A 9 -8.34 6.45 5.69
CA LEU A 9 -7.71 5.14 5.46
C LEU A 9 -8.52 3.99 6.09
N GLN A 10 -9.12 4.21 7.26
CA GLN A 10 -10.02 3.24 7.91
C GLN A 10 -11.28 2.99 7.07
N LYS A 11 -11.97 4.07 6.65
CA LYS A 11 -13.15 3.98 5.79
C LYS A 11 -12.83 3.29 4.46
N ILE A 12 -11.73 3.68 3.85
CA ILE A 12 -11.24 3.12 2.61
C ILE A 12 -10.98 1.61 2.72
N HIS A 13 -10.37 1.13 3.82
CA HIS A 13 -10.15 -0.31 4.01
C HIS A 13 -11.47 -1.10 4.05
N ILE A 14 -12.51 -0.54 4.67
CA ILE A 14 -13.84 -1.15 4.70
C ILE A 14 -14.42 -1.25 3.29
N GLU A 15 -14.29 -0.21 2.47
CA GLU A 15 -14.77 -0.23 1.09
C GLU A 15 -13.98 -1.22 0.20
N VAL A 16 -12.66 -1.28 0.34
CA VAL A 16 -11.83 -2.29 -0.34
C VAL A 16 -12.26 -3.71 0.03
N GLU A 17 -12.50 -3.97 1.31
CA GLU A 17 -12.97 -5.29 1.77
C GLU A 17 -14.35 -5.64 1.18
N LYS A 18 -15.28 -4.69 1.11
CA LYS A 18 -16.58 -4.89 0.46
C LYS A 18 -16.44 -5.24 -1.02
N VAL A 19 -15.58 -4.52 -1.75
CA VAL A 19 -15.32 -4.81 -3.17
C VAL A 19 -14.78 -6.23 -3.34
N ILE A 20 -13.77 -6.61 -2.56
CA ILE A 20 -13.14 -7.94 -2.67
C ILE A 20 -14.12 -9.07 -2.35
N ASN A 21 -14.96 -8.88 -1.33
CA ASN A 21 -15.98 -9.85 -0.94
C ASN A 21 -17.14 -9.92 -1.94
N GLY A 22 -17.41 -8.85 -2.70
CA GLY A 22 -18.44 -8.80 -3.73
C GLY A 22 -18.03 -9.37 -5.09
N MET A 23 -16.73 -9.54 -5.35
CA MET A 23 -16.22 -10.08 -6.62
C MET A 23 -16.46 -11.57 -6.77
N ASN A 24 -16.67 -12.03 -8.01
CA ASN A 24 -16.61 -13.45 -8.31
C ASN A 24 -15.16 -13.97 -8.18
N PRO A 25 -14.96 -15.26 -7.88
CA PRO A 25 -13.61 -15.83 -7.82
C PRO A 25 -12.80 -15.64 -9.11
N SER A 26 -13.46 -15.66 -10.28
CA SER A 26 -12.82 -15.46 -11.58
C SER A 26 -12.28 -14.05 -11.78
N ASP A 27 -12.90 -13.05 -11.15
CA ASP A 27 -12.56 -11.63 -11.37
C ASP A 27 -11.19 -11.29 -10.79
N TRP A 28 -10.73 -12.03 -9.78
CA TRP A 28 -9.42 -11.86 -9.13
C TRP A 28 -8.24 -12.01 -10.10
N GLU A 29 -8.40 -12.88 -11.08
CA GLU A 29 -7.36 -13.26 -12.04
C GLU A 29 -7.46 -12.49 -13.36
N LEU A 30 -8.48 -11.66 -13.54
CA LEU A 30 -8.66 -10.88 -14.76
C LEU A 30 -7.63 -9.77 -14.87
N GLN A 31 -7.25 -9.46 -16.11
CA GLN A 31 -6.47 -8.28 -16.43
C GLN A 31 -7.17 -7.01 -15.92
N SER A 32 -6.45 -6.18 -15.17
CA SER A 32 -6.94 -4.87 -14.73
C SER A 32 -6.71 -3.81 -15.80
N LEU A 33 -7.22 -2.60 -15.56
CA LEU A 33 -6.93 -1.43 -16.40
C LEU A 33 -5.47 -0.95 -16.26
N CYS A 34 -4.73 -1.43 -15.26
CA CYS A 34 -3.29 -1.28 -15.19
C CYS A 34 -2.65 -2.36 -16.07
N GLU A 35 -2.10 -1.95 -17.22
CA GLU A 35 -1.45 -2.86 -18.16
C GLU A 35 -0.39 -3.71 -17.46
N GLY A 36 -0.40 -5.02 -17.72
CA GLY A 36 0.52 -5.97 -17.10
C GLY A 36 0.13 -6.46 -15.71
N TRP A 37 -0.86 -5.84 -15.05
CA TRP A 37 -1.37 -6.27 -13.75
C TRP A 37 -2.81 -6.80 -13.84
N ARG A 38 -3.05 -7.97 -13.25
CA ARG A 38 -4.38 -8.48 -12.92
C ARG A 38 -4.96 -7.69 -11.74
N VAL A 39 -6.25 -7.89 -11.50
CA VAL A 39 -6.97 -7.28 -10.37
C VAL A 39 -6.25 -7.54 -9.05
N GLN A 40 -5.74 -8.74 -8.83
CA GLN A 40 -5.00 -9.06 -7.61
C GLN A 40 -3.70 -8.27 -7.43
N GLU A 41 -2.97 -7.97 -8.51
CA GLU A 41 -1.72 -7.21 -8.43
C GLU A 41 -1.98 -5.75 -8.06
N VAL A 42 -3.10 -5.18 -8.52
CA VAL A 42 -3.55 -3.84 -8.10
C VAL A 42 -3.81 -3.82 -6.59
N PHE A 43 -4.54 -4.81 -6.05
CA PHE A 43 -4.75 -4.91 -4.62
C PHE A 43 -3.44 -5.14 -3.85
N ALA A 44 -2.56 -6.01 -4.34
CA ALA A 44 -1.25 -6.26 -3.77
C ALA A 44 -0.45 -4.96 -3.63
N HIS A 45 -0.41 -4.14 -4.69
CA HIS A 45 0.24 -2.82 -4.70
C HIS A 45 -0.30 -1.89 -3.60
N MET A 46 -1.62 -1.80 -3.47
CA MET A 46 -2.27 -0.96 -2.44
C MET A 46 -1.85 -1.37 -1.02
N SER A 47 -1.78 -2.68 -0.76
CA SER A 47 -1.41 -3.20 0.58
C SER A 47 0.09 -3.18 0.87
N SER A 48 0.94 -3.40 -0.13
CA SER A 48 2.39 -3.53 0.06
C SER A 48 3.03 -2.20 0.45
N ASN A 49 2.58 -1.10 -0.17
CA ASN A 49 3.10 0.22 0.12
C ASN A 49 2.74 0.66 1.54
N MET A 50 1.51 0.36 1.96
CA MET A 50 1.04 0.57 3.33
C MET A 50 1.85 -0.25 4.34
N LYS A 51 2.15 -1.53 4.01
CA LYS A 51 3.04 -2.38 4.83
C LYS A 51 4.41 -1.74 4.98
N GLU A 52 5.06 -1.30 3.90
CA GLU A 52 6.40 -0.70 3.97
C GLU A 52 6.40 0.61 4.76
N ALA A 53 5.32 1.40 4.66
CA ALA A 53 5.19 2.63 5.44
C ALA A 53 5.05 2.38 6.95
N ILE A 54 4.33 1.32 7.35
CA ILE A 54 4.12 0.95 8.76
C ILE A 54 5.32 0.16 9.32
N ASN A 55 5.84 -0.79 8.55
CA ASN A 55 6.94 -1.66 8.93
C ASN A 55 7.92 -1.84 7.75
N PRO A 56 8.82 -0.87 7.54
CA PRO A 56 9.75 -0.87 6.43
C PRO A 56 10.68 -2.07 6.52
N THR A 57 10.94 -2.65 5.36
CA THR A 57 11.99 -3.64 5.21
C THR A 57 13.34 -2.98 5.54
N PRO A 58 14.20 -3.64 6.34
CA PRO A 58 15.53 -3.12 6.62
C PRO A 58 16.28 -2.82 5.32
N PRO A 59 17.10 -1.75 5.29
CA PRO A 59 17.90 -1.45 4.12
C PRO A 59 18.84 -2.63 3.82
N PRO A 60 19.12 -2.92 2.54
CA PRO A 60 20.06 -3.96 2.16
C PRO A 60 21.46 -3.68 2.73
N GLU A 61 22.21 -4.73 3.06
CA GLU A 61 23.56 -4.62 3.64
C GLU A 61 24.57 -3.93 2.72
N THR A 62 24.28 -3.92 1.41
CA THR A 62 25.08 -3.25 0.39
C THR A 62 24.26 -2.14 -0.28
N PRO A 63 24.88 -0.99 -0.62
CA PRO A 63 24.21 0.05 -1.41
C PRO A 63 23.68 -0.54 -2.70
N GLN A 64 22.39 -0.34 -2.96
CA GLN A 64 21.78 -0.70 -4.23
C GLN A 64 21.69 0.53 -5.12
N GLU A 65 21.77 0.32 -6.43
CA GLU A 65 21.47 1.36 -7.40
C GLU A 65 20.03 1.88 -7.17
N PRO A 66 19.79 3.19 -7.29
CA PRO A 66 18.45 3.74 -7.16
C PRO A 66 17.51 3.10 -8.18
N MET A 67 16.46 2.45 -7.69
CA MET A 67 15.40 1.91 -8.53
C MET A 67 14.48 3.03 -9.02
N LYS A 68 13.89 2.86 -10.20
CA LYS A 68 12.73 3.65 -10.60
C LYS A 68 11.54 3.29 -9.72
N ALA A 69 10.61 4.22 -9.54
CA ALA A 69 9.42 3.98 -8.73
C ALA A 69 8.61 2.78 -9.22
N GLU A 70 8.41 2.64 -10.53
CA GLU A 70 7.69 1.50 -11.10
C GLU A 70 8.36 0.16 -10.77
N GLU A 71 9.70 0.09 -10.84
CA GLU A 71 10.48 -1.10 -10.51
C GLU A 71 10.41 -1.41 -9.01
N ALA A 72 10.45 -0.39 -8.16
CA ALA A 72 10.30 -0.53 -6.72
C ALA A 72 8.89 -1.03 -6.34
N MET A 73 7.84 -0.51 -7.01
CA MET A 73 6.47 -0.96 -6.80
C MET A 73 6.27 -2.40 -7.30
N GLU A 74 6.83 -2.75 -8.47
CA GLU A 74 6.80 -4.10 -8.99
C GLU A 74 7.50 -5.09 -8.05
N ALA A 75 8.66 -4.71 -7.48
CA ALA A 75 9.36 -5.54 -6.50
C ALA A 75 8.53 -5.81 -5.23
N LEU A 76 7.64 -4.90 -4.87
CA LEU A 76 6.68 -5.09 -3.77
C LEU A 76 5.48 -5.94 -4.19
N VAL A 77 5.04 -5.89 -5.44
CA VAL A 77 3.91 -6.68 -5.96
C VAL A 77 4.30 -8.12 -6.25
N ALA A 78 5.47 -8.36 -6.86
CA ALA A 78 5.90 -9.66 -7.37
C ALA A 78 5.78 -10.83 -6.36
N PRO A 79 6.15 -10.69 -5.07
CA PRO A 79 6.01 -11.76 -4.08
C PRO A 79 4.55 -12.14 -3.74
N ARG A 80 3.57 -11.38 -4.23
CA ARG A 80 2.14 -11.50 -3.90
C ARG A 80 1.31 -12.01 -5.08
N ARG A 81 1.93 -12.33 -6.22
CA ARG A 81 1.23 -12.77 -7.45
C ARG A 81 0.47 -14.10 -7.30
N ASP A 82 0.82 -14.90 -6.29
CA ASP A 82 0.16 -16.17 -5.96
C ASP A 82 -0.81 -16.02 -4.77
N TRP A 83 -1.09 -14.79 -4.31
CA TRP A 83 -1.97 -14.58 -3.18
C TRP A 83 -3.43 -14.83 -3.54
N THR A 84 -4.06 -15.69 -2.76
CA THR A 84 -5.52 -15.79 -2.77
C THR A 84 -6.16 -14.54 -2.16
N ARG A 85 -7.41 -14.25 -2.54
CA ARG A 85 -8.25 -13.22 -1.87
C ARG A 85 -8.22 -13.32 -0.34
N LYS A 86 -8.26 -14.54 0.20
CA LYS A 86 -8.20 -14.79 1.64
C LYS A 86 -6.85 -14.39 2.24
N SER A 87 -5.76 -14.73 1.58
CA SER A 87 -4.40 -14.33 1.99
C SER A 87 -4.27 -12.81 2.01
N TYR A 88 -4.78 -12.14 0.98
CA TYR A 88 -4.81 -10.68 0.89
C TYR A 88 -5.57 -10.05 2.06
N LEU A 89 -6.85 -10.43 2.26
CA LEU A 89 -7.71 -9.90 3.32
C LEU A 89 -7.12 -10.15 4.72
N THR A 90 -6.44 -11.27 4.93
CA THR A 90 -5.76 -11.57 6.19
C THR A 90 -4.57 -10.63 6.41
N SER A 91 -3.78 -10.36 5.38
CA SER A 91 -2.66 -9.43 5.45
C SER A 91 -3.12 -7.99 5.73
N THR A 92 -4.14 -7.52 5.01
CA THR A 92 -4.63 -6.14 5.17
C THR A 92 -5.29 -5.90 6.52
N LYS A 93 -6.01 -6.90 7.06
CA LYS A 93 -6.56 -6.83 8.41
C LYS A 93 -5.47 -6.66 9.47
N ASN A 94 -4.35 -7.36 9.35
CA ASN A 94 -3.23 -7.19 10.28
C ASN A 94 -2.61 -5.78 10.17
N ILE A 95 -2.49 -5.24 8.95
CA ILE A 95 -2.00 -3.88 8.70
C ILE A 95 -2.94 -2.84 9.33
N SER A 96 -4.26 -3.01 9.21
CA SER A 96 -5.24 -2.07 9.78
C SER A 96 -5.29 -2.13 11.30
N THR A 97 -5.19 -3.33 11.91
CA THR A 97 -5.21 -3.47 13.37
C THR A 97 -3.93 -2.98 14.04
N THR A 98 -2.77 -3.15 13.41
CA THR A 98 -1.46 -2.86 14.02
C THR A 98 -0.87 -1.52 13.58
N GLY A 99 -1.31 -0.97 12.45
CA GLY A 99 -0.75 0.25 11.86
C GLY A 99 -1.58 1.52 12.05
N LEU A 100 -2.91 1.39 12.11
CA LEU A 100 -3.85 2.53 12.17
C LEU A 100 -4.31 2.86 13.60
N ASP A 101 -3.95 2.05 14.60
CA ASP A 101 -4.18 2.32 16.03
C ASP A 101 -3.29 3.46 16.60
N GLY A 102 -2.48 4.09 15.75
CA GLY A 102 -1.69 5.27 16.06
C GLY A 102 -0.25 4.99 16.48
N SER A 103 0.18 3.73 16.58
CA SER A 103 1.53 3.41 17.10
C SER A 103 2.64 3.40 16.04
N GLY A 104 2.34 2.99 14.80
CA GLY A 104 3.35 2.79 13.74
C GLY A 104 3.60 4.02 12.87
N LEU A 105 2.57 4.46 12.15
CA LEU A 105 2.71 5.52 11.14
C LEU A 105 2.69 6.93 11.76
N ALA A 106 1.92 7.15 12.85
CA ALA A 106 1.84 8.46 13.51
C ALA A 106 3.17 8.83 14.22
N ARG A 107 3.83 7.83 14.83
CA ARG A 107 5.15 7.97 15.45
C ARG A 107 6.25 8.38 14.46
N ARG A 108 6.06 8.13 13.16
CA ARG A 108 7.01 8.53 12.10
C ARG A 108 6.66 9.83 11.40
N THR A 109 5.47 10.39 11.60
CA THR A 109 5.15 11.70 11.03
C THR A 109 5.79 12.89 11.74
N ASP A 110 6.41 12.68 12.90
CA ASP A 110 7.19 13.70 13.61
C ASP A 110 8.62 13.86 13.04
N SER A 111 9.04 13.04 12.07
CA SER A 111 10.33 13.25 11.42
C SER A 111 10.25 14.42 10.42
N LEU A 112 11.00 15.50 10.71
CA LEU A 112 11.24 16.62 9.79
C LEU A 112 11.96 16.19 8.49
N HIS A 113 12.60 15.01 8.50
CA HIS A 113 13.20 14.41 7.32
C HIS A 113 12.11 13.79 6.44
N GLY A 114 12.04 14.22 5.18
CA GLY A 114 11.14 13.62 4.20
C GLY A 114 11.53 12.18 3.86
N GLY A 115 10.54 11.36 3.52
CA GLY A 115 10.77 10.03 2.96
C GLY A 115 11.08 10.14 1.48
N SER A 116 12.16 9.50 1.02
CA SER A 116 12.44 9.36 -0.41
C SER A 116 11.52 8.29 -1.00
N ILE A 117 10.88 8.60 -2.12
CA ILE A 117 10.08 7.64 -2.90
C ILE A 117 10.82 7.39 -4.21
N ALA A 118 11.75 6.44 -4.19
CA ALA A 118 12.54 6.06 -5.38
C ALA A 118 13.06 7.32 -6.13
N ASP A 119 12.80 7.41 -7.44
CA ASP A 119 13.12 8.55 -8.30
C ASP A 119 12.04 9.65 -8.36
N LEU A 120 10.93 9.52 -7.61
CA LEU A 120 9.86 10.54 -7.53
C LEU A 120 10.20 11.71 -6.60
N GLY A 121 11.32 11.61 -5.86
CA GLY A 121 11.83 12.65 -4.97
C GLY A 121 11.55 12.41 -3.49
N THR A 122 11.75 13.46 -2.69
CA THR A 122 11.63 13.42 -1.23
C THR A 122 10.45 14.25 -0.76
N TYR A 123 9.57 13.65 0.04
CA TYR A 123 8.32 14.27 0.46
C TYR A 123 8.17 14.27 1.99
N PRO A 124 7.52 15.28 2.58
CA PRO A 124 7.25 15.29 4.00
C PRO A 124 6.45 14.05 4.45
N MET A 125 6.87 13.40 5.54
CA MET A 125 6.23 12.17 6.01
C MET A 125 4.73 12.34 6.32
N HIS A 126 4.30 13.55 6.68
CA HIS A 126 2.88 13.83 6.91
C HIS A 126 2.01 13.76 5.64
N MET A 127 2.62 13.86 4.44
CA MET A 127 1.92 13.72 3.15
C MET A 127 1.75 12.26 2.72
N MET A 128 2.46 11.32 3.34
CA MET A 128 2.41 9.89 2.93
C MET A 128 1.02 9.28 3.11
N ALA A 129 0.31 9.63 4.18
CA ALA A 129 -1.06 9.16 4.38
C ALA A 129 -2.03 9.68 3.32
N ASN A 130 -1.84 10.93 2.86
CA ASN A 130 -2.64 11.49 1.77
C ASN A 130 -2.35 10.77 0.46
N ALA A 131 -1.07 10.45 0.18
CA ALA A 131 -0.68 9.67 -0.99
C ALA A 131 -1.34 8.29 -0.98
N PHE A 132 -1.31 7.54 0.14
CA PHE A 132 -1.97 6.24 0.22
C PHE A 132 -3.49 6.32 0.07
N ALA A 133 -4.13 7.31 0.69
CA ALA A 133 -5.57 7.50 0.53
C ALA A 133 -5.94 7.80 -0.92
N LEU A 134 -5.18 8.67 -1.61
CA LEU A 134 -5.39 8.98 -3.03
C LEU A 134 -5.14 7.75 -3.93
N THR A 135 -4.05 7.02 -3.69
CA THR A 135 -3.73 5.79 -4.44
C THR A 135 -4.89 4.81 -4.34
N ILE A 136 -5.39 4.53 -3.14
CA ILE A 136 -6.47 3.57 -2.97
C ILE A 136 -7.78 4.05 -3.62
N LEU A 137 -8.14 5.33 -3.45
CA LEU A 137 -9.33 5.90 -4.08
C LEU A 137 -9.29 5.79 -5.61
N SER A 138 -8.12 6.02 -6.20
CA SER A 138 -7.92 5.96 -7.67
C SER A 138 -8.04 4.55 -8.25
N PHE A 139 -7.98 3.51 -7.42
CA PHE A 139 -8.18 2.12 -7.84
C PHE A 139 -9.60 1.60 -7.57
N LEU A 140 -10.40 2.35 -6.81
CA LEU A 140 -11.80 2.02 -6.52
C LEU A 140 -12.79 2.69 -7.48
N TYR A 141 -12.41 3.82 -8.08
CA TYR A 141 -13.24 4.65 -8.97
C TYR A 141 -12.49 4.99 -10.25
#